data_AF-A0A165MU23-F1
#
_entry.id   AF-A0A165MU23-F1
#
_cell.length_a   1.000
_cell.length_b   1.000
_cell.length_c   1.000
_cell.angle_alpha   90.00
_cell.angle_beta   90.00
_cell.angle_gamma   90.00
#
_symmetry.space_group_name_H-M   'P 1'
#
loop_
_entity.id
_entity.type
_entity.pdbx_description
1 polymer ?
#
loop_
_entity_poly.entity_id
_entity_poly.type
_entity_poly.pdbx_seq_one_letter_code
_entity_poly.pdbx_strand_id
1 'polypeptide(L)' 'MVNIEKFWSVVCDYEGLLRFVLTFLVFMLVLTSLTLLFGEPGTGSYVIAVVNLVMILFFGSIVGALYVGCIRRETRGRRE' A
#
# COMPACT_ATOMS: atom_id res chain seq x y z
N MET A 1 -11.43 -4.14 -24.47
CA MET A 1 -11.06 -2.74 -24.16
C MET A 1 -11.16 -2.57 -22.65
N VAL A 2 -10.04 -2.49 -21.94
CA VAL A 2 -10.06 -2.18 -20.50
C VAL A 2 -10.53 -0.74 -20.38
N ASN A 3 -11.73 -0.54 -19.84
CA ASN A 3 -12.30 0.80 -19.69
C ASN A 3 -11.65 1.45 -18.47
N ILE A 4 -10.51 2.08 -18.69
CA ILE A 4 -9.65 2.69 -17.66
C ILE A 4 -10.49 3.62 -16.77
N GLU A 5 -11.43 4.37 -17.32
CA GLU A 5 -12.32 5.26 -16.56
C GLU A 5 -13.21 4.50 -15.57
N LYS A 6 -13.79 3.37 -15.98
CA LYS A 6 -14.63 2.53 -15.11
C LYS A 6 -13.82 1.86 -14.01
N PHE A 7 -12.59 1.43 -14.32
CA PHE A 7 -11.65 0.91 -13.32
C PHE A 7 -11.32 1.99 -12.27
N TRP A 8 -10.94 3.18 -12.71
CA TRP A 8 -10.63 4.29 -11.81
C TRP A 8 -11.84 4.76 -10.99
N SER A 9 -13.05 4.74 -11.57
CA SER A 9 -14.28 5.05 -10.85
C SER A 9 -14.50 4.09 -9.68
N VAL A 10 -14.34 2.77 -9.91
CA VAL A 10 -14.51 1.77 -8.85
C VAL A 10 -13.40 1.89 -7.80
N VAL A 11 -12.15 2.03 -8.23
CA VAL A 11 -11.00 2.19 -7.32
C VAL A 11 -11.17 3.44 -6.44
N CYS A 12 -11.61 4.55 -7.02
CA CYS A 12 -11.86 5.79 -6.28
C CYS A 12 -13.10 5.74 -5.38
N ASP A 13 -14.16 5.00 -5.76
CA ASP A 13 -15.32 4.75 -4.90
C ASP A 13 -14.88 4.07 -3.58
N TYR A 14 -13.94 3.13 -3.69
CA TYR A 14 -13.32 2.46 -2.53
C TYR A 14 -12.14 3.22 -1.90
N GLU A 15 -12.03 4.55 -2.07
CA GLU A 15 -10.94 5.35 -1.47
C GLU A 15 -10.84 5.13 0.05
N GLY A 16 -11.97 5.07 0.75
CA GLY A 16 -11.99 4.83 2.20
C GLY A 16 -11.33 3.50 2.58
N LEU A 17 -11.56 2.44 1.80
CA LEU A 17 -10.91 1.15 1.98
C LEU A 17 -9.41 1.23 1.65
N LEU A 18 -9.04 1.87 0.54
CA LEU A 18 -7.64 2.09 0.16
C LEU A 18 -6.87 2.81 1.28
N ARG A 19 -7.44 3.87 1.86
CA ARG A 19 -6.83 4.61 2.96
C ARG A 19 -6.68 3.76 4.22
N PHE A 20 -7.67 2.92 4.53
CA PHE A 20 -7.62 2.00 5.66
C PHE A 20 -6.52 0.93 5.47
N VAL A 21 -6.47 0.33 4.28
CA VAL A 21 -5.45 -0.66 3.89
C VAL A 21 -4.06 -0.04 3.90
N LEU A 22 -3.92 1.19 3.42
CA LEU A 22 -2.64 1.91 3.39
C LEU A 22 -2.16 2.24 4.82
N THR A 23 -3.07 2.66 5.70
CA THR A 23 -2.78 2.87 7.14
C THR A 23 -2.36 1.56 7.81
N PHE A 24 -3.08 0.47 7.55
CA PHE A 24 -2.75 -0.85 8.06
C PHE A 24 -1.39 -1.36 7.57
N LEU A 25 -1.08 -1.17 6.28
CA LEU A 25 0.21 -1.51 5.69
C LEU A 25 1.35 -0.72 6.33
N VAL A 26 1.17 0.59 6.56
CA VAL A 26 2.16 1.42 7.26
C VAL A 26 2.37 0.91 8.69
N PHE A 27 1.29 0.57 9.41
CA PHE A 27 1.38 0.03 10.76
C PHE A 27 2.13 -1.32 10.79
N MET A 28 1.80 -2.23 9.87
CA MET A 28 2.51 -3.50 9.68
C MET A 28 3.98 -3.30 9.32
N LEU A 29 4.30 -2.31 8.48
CA LEU A 29 5.67 -1.97 8.11
C LEU A 29 6.48 -1.55 9.33
N VAL A 30 5.90 -0.71 10.19
CA VAL A 30 6.54 -0.28 11.45
C VAL A 30 6.80 -1.49 12.34
N LEU A 31 5.80 -2.33 12.58
CA LEU A 31 5.97 -3.54 13.40
C LEU A 31 7.04 -4.47 12.84
N THR A 32 7.03 -4.72 11.52
CA THR A 32 8.02 -5.56 10.85
C THR A 32 9.42 -4.97 10.95
N SER A 33 9.54 -3.64 10.84
CA SER A 33 10.82 -2.94 10.99
C SER A 33 11.36 -3.07 12.41
N LEU A 34 10.49 -2.96 13.43
CA LEU A 34 10.87 -3.21 14.81
C LEU A 34 11.30 -4.66 15.02
N THR A 35 10.57 -5.63 14.47
CA THR A 35 10.96 -7.05 14.53
C THR A 35 12.32 -7.28 13.86
N LEU A 36 12.63 -6.59 12.77
CA LEU A 36 13.92 -6.71 12.10
C LEU A 36 15.06 -6.03 12.88
N LEU A 37 14.75 -4.91 13.56
CA LEU A 37 15.72 -4.15 14.37
C LEU A 37 16.06 -4.87 15.68
N PHE A 38 15.08 -5.51 16.30
CA PHE A 38 15.24 -6.23 17.57
C PHE A 38 15.43 -7.75 17.42
N GLY A 39 15.20 -8.31 16.23
CA GLY A 39 15.30 -9.74 15.98
C GLY A 39 16.74 -10.20 15.78
N GLU A 40 17.14 -11.30 16.43
CA GLU A 40 18.46 -11.88 16.23
C GLU A 40 18.66 -12.42 14.80
N PRO A 41 19.72 -11.96 14.10
CA PRO A 41 20.04 -12.42 12.76
C PRO A 41 20.44 -13.90 12.79
N GLY A 42 19.91 -14.69 11.86
CA GLY A 42 20.21 -16.12 11.73
C GLY A 42 19.13 -17.08 12.22
N THR A 43 18.02 -16.57 12.76
CA THR A 43 16.83 -17.38 13.09
C THR A 43 15.87 -17.45 11.89
N GLY A 44 15.08 -18.53 11.78
CA GLY A 44 14.02 -18.63 10.75
C GLY A 44 13.02 -17.47 10.79
N SER A 45 12.82 -16.89 11.99
CA SER A 45 12.02 -15.68 12.19
C SER A 45 12.56 -14.45 11.44
N TYR A 46 13.88 -14.31 11.34
CA TYR A 46 14.50 -13.20 10.59
C TYR A 46 14.17 -13.28 9.10
N VAL A 47 14.25 -14.47 8.51
CA VAL A 47 13.93 -14.68 7.08
C VAL A 47 12.46 -14.37 6.81
N ILE A 48 11.57 -14.79 7.70
CA ILE A 48 10.13 -14.51 7.60
C ILE A 48 9.87 -13.00 7.67
N ALA A 49 10.53 -12.29 8.58
CA ALA A 49 10.40 -10.84 8.70
C ALA A 49 10.87 -10.10 7.43
N VAL A 50 11.97 -10.53 6.80
CA VAL A 50 12.46 -9.95 5.54
C VAL A 50 11.46 -10.18 4.40
N VAL A 51 10.95 -11.40 4.25
CA VAL A 51 9.94 -11.70 3.21
C VAL A 51 8.67 -10.88 3.43
N ASN A 52 8.23 -10.78 4.69
CA ASN A 52 7.08 -9.97 5.05
C ASN A 52 7.29 -8.49 4.70
N LEU A 53 8.48 -7.95 4.96
CA LEU A 53 8.84 -6.57 4.63
C LEU A 53 8.77 -6.33 3.11
N VAL A 54 9.32 -7.24 2.31
CA VAL A 54 9.26 -7.15 0.83
C VAL A 54 7.81 -7.20 0.34
N MET A 55 6.98 -8.09 0.89
CA MET A 55 5.56 -8.16 0.56
C MET A 55 4.84 -6.85 0.91
N ILE A 56 5.03 -6.32 2.11
CA ILE A 56 4.40 -5.07 2.56
C ILE A 56 4.78 -3.92 1.63
N LEU A 57 6.06 -3.81 1.24
CA LEU A 57 6.50 -2.78 0.30
C LEU A 57 5.86 -2.97 -1.08
N PHE A 58 5.78 -4.20 -1.58
CA PHE A 58 5.18 -4.49 -2.87
C PHE A 58 3.69 -4.11 -2.88
N PHE A 59 2.90 -4.62 -1.94
CA PHE A 59 1.47 -4.29 -1.82
C PHE A 59 1.26 -2.80 -1.52
N GLY A 60 2.05 -2.22 -0.62
CA GLY A 60 2.02 -0.79 -0.29
C GLY A 60 2.28 0.10 -1.50
N SER A 61 3.21 -0.27 -2.38
CA SER A 61 3.49 0.48 -3.61
C SER A 61 2.29 0.48 -4.56
N ILE A 62 1.61 -0.66 -4.71
CA ILE A 62 0.43 -0.80 -5.58
C ILE A 62 -0.73 0.02 -5.01
N VAL A 63 -1.07 -0.19 -3.74
CA VAL A 63 -2.16 0.53 -3.06
C VAL A 63 -1.88 2.04 -3.05
N GLY A 64 -0.63 2.44 -2.76
CA GLY A 64 -0.21 3.83 -2.78
C GLY A 64 -0.28 4.46 -4.17
N ALA A 65 0.12 3.75 -5.21
CA ALA A 65 0.01 4.23 -6.59
C ALA A 65 -1.46 4.42 -7.01
N LEU A 66 -2.34 3.49 -6.63
CA LEU A 66 -3.78 3.62 -6.86
C LEU A 66 -4.37 4.82 -6.10
N TYR A 67 -4.02 4.99 -4.83
CA TYR A 67 -4.48 6.12 -4.01
C TYR A 67 -4.02 7.47 -4.56
N VAL A 68 -2.73 7.61 -4.88
CA VAL A 68 -2.16 8.83 -5.46
C VAL A 68 -2.76 9.13 -6.83
N GLY A 69 -2.98 8.11 -7.66
CA GLY A 69 -3.62 8.30 -8.96
C GLY A 69 -5.08 8.73 -8.85
N CYS A 70 -5.79 8.30 -7.80
CA CYS A 70 -7.16 8.72 -7.53
C CYS A 70 -7.20 10.21 -7.16
N ILE A 71 -6.37 10.62 -6.18
CA ILE A 71 -6.21 12.03 -5.79
C ILE A 71 -5.81 12.90 -7.00
N ARG A 72 -4.84 12.46 -7.79
CA ARG A 72 -4.38 13.21 -8.98
C ARG A 72 -5.50 13.43 -9.99
N ARG A 73 -6.41 12.45 -10.17
CA ARG A 73 -7.56 12.59 -11.06
C ARG A 73 -8.61 13.54 -10.50
N GLU A 74 -8.92 13.45 -9.21
CA GLU A 74 -9.84 14.38 -8.56
C GLU A 74 -9.33 15.84 -8.62
N THR A 75 -8.03 16.03 -8.37
CA THR A 75 -7.40 17.36 -8.44
C THR A 75 -7.41 17.93 -9.86
N ARG A 76 -7.38 17.06 -10.88
CA ARG A 76 -7.42 17.47 -12.30
C ARG A 76 -8.83 17.84 -12.74
N GLY A 77 -9.86 17.15 -12.23
CA GLY A 77 -11.27 17.48 -12.49
C GLY A 77 -11.77 18.78 -11.84
N ARG A 78 -11.06 19.30 -10.82
CA ARG A 78 -11.38 20.59 -10.17
C ARG A 78 -10.77 21.82 -10.89
N ARG A 79 -9.97 21.63 -11.93
CA ARG A 79 -9.32 22.72 -12.70
C ARG A 79 -10.01 23.05 -14.03
N GLU A 80 -11.06 22.32 -14.40
CA GLU A 80 -11.97 22.63 -15.50
C GLU A 80 -13.29 23.17 -14.94
#